data_AF-K9UFY2-F1
#
_entry.id   AF-K9UFY2-F1
#
_cell.length_a   1.000
_cell.length_b   1.000
_cell.length_c   1.000
_cell.angle_alpha   90.00
_cell.angle_beta   90.00
_cell.angle_gamma   90.00
#
_symmetry.space_group_name_H-M   'P 1'
#
loop_
_entity.id
_entity.type
_entity.pdbx_description
1 polymer ?
#
loop_
_entity_poly.entity_id
_entity_poly.type
_entity_poly.pdbx_seq_one_letter_code
_entity_poly.pdbx_strand_id
1 'polypeptide(L)' 'MSHENIIRTWKDENFRNSLSKKERALLPANPAGLVELSDADLNAVAGGAKPKSTSPCCTHATK' A
#
# COMPACT_ATOMS: atom_id res chain seq x y z
N MET A 1 2.37 6.89 -23.69
CA MET A 1 1.89 7.37 -22.38
C MET A 1 2.94 8.30 -21.79
N SER A 2 2.54 9.44 -21.21
CA SER A 2 3.47 10.35 -20.52
C SER A 2 3.82 9.82 -19.12
N HIS A 3 4.95 10.28 -18.56
CA HIS A 3 5.40 9.88 -17.22
C HIS A 3 4.38 10.27 -16.11
N GLU A 4 3.81 11.47 -16.21
CA GLU A 4 2.76 11.93 -15.29
C GLU A 4 1.52 11.03 -15.33
N ASN A 5 1.11 10.60 -16.53
CA ASN A 5 -0.02 9.69 -16.67
C ASN A 5 0.30 8.32 -16.06
N ILE A 6 1.54 7.82 -16.18
CA ILE A 6 1.96 6.57 -15.52
C ILE A 6 1.83 6.70 -14.00
N ILE A 7 2.33 7.78 -13.40
CA ILE A 7 2.19 8.02 -11.95
C ILE A 7 0.71 8.08 -11.56
N ARG A 8 -0.10 8.81 -12.33
CA ARG A 8 -1.54 8.94 -12.06
C ARG A 8 -2.27 7.60 -12.16
N THR A 9 -1.89 6.72 -13.08
CA THR A 9 -2.45 5.37 -13.19
C THR A 9 -2.27 4.51 -11.92
N TRP A 10 -1.19 4.72 -11.15
CA TRP A 10 -0.97 3.97 -9.92
C TRP A 10 -1.54 4.65 -8.67
N LYS A 11 -1.83 5.94 -8.75
CA LYS A 11 -2.42 6.72 -7.64
C LYS A 11 -3.94 6.78 -7.68
N ASP A 12 -4.53 6.75 -8.86
CA ASP A 12 -5.97 6.96 -9.09
C ASP A 12 -6.57 5.74 -9.79
N GLU A 13 -7.40 4.99 -9.06
CA GLU A 13 -8.05 3.80 -9.61
C GLU A 13 -9.04 4.12 -10.73
N ASN A 14 -9.74 5.26 -10.64
CA ASN A 14 -10.76 5.63 -11.62
C ASN A 14 -10.09 5.96 -12.95
N PHE A 15 -8.96 6.69 -12.89
CA PHE A 15 -8.14 6.95 -14.06
C PHE A 15 -7.63 5.65 -14.67
N ARG A 16 -7.09 4.73 -13.85
CA ARG A 16 -6.64 3.41 -14.32
C ARG A 16 -7.74 2.61 -15.02
N ASN A 17 -8.94 2.60 -14.44
CA ASN A 17 -10.08 1.84 -14.97
C ASN A 17 -10.63 2.45 -16.27
N SER A 18 -10.48 3.77 -16.45
CA SER A 18 -10.88 4.45 -17.69
C SER A 18 -9.96 4.19 -18.88
N LEU A 19 -8.75 3.64 -18.67
CA LEU A 19 -7.78 3.41 -19.75
C LEU A 19 -8.21 2.29 -20.71
N SER A 20 -7.97 2.51 -22.00
CA SER A 20 -8.20 1.48 -23.02
C SER A 20 -7.26 0.29 -22.88
N LYS A 21 -7.58 -0.84 -23.52
CA LYS A 21 -6.73 -2.03 -23.52
C LYS A 21 -5.32 -1.75 -24.09
N LYS A 22 -5.22 -0.87 -25.09
CA LYS A 22 -3.95 -0.46 -25.70
C LYS A 22 -3.11 0.37 -24.74
N GLU A 23 -3.73 1.31 -24.02
CA GLU A 23 -3.02 2.16 -23.06
C GLU A 23 -2.56 1.37 -21.82
N ARG A 24 -3.39 0.45 -21.33
CA ARG A 24 -2.99 -0.44 -20.22
C ARG A 24 -1.82 -1.36 -20.59
N ALA A 25 -1.70 -1.75 -21.85
CA ALA A 25 -0.58 -2.56 -22.33
C ALA A 25 0.76 -1.78 -22.39
N LEU A 26 0.71 -0.45 -22.38
CA LEU A 26 1.90 0.41 -22.34
C LEU A 26 2.38 0.69 -20.91
N LEU A 27 1.65 0.23 -19.89
CA LEU A 27 2.05 0.44 -18.50
C LEU A 27 3.26 -0.43 -18.17
N PRO A 28 4.24 0.11 -17.42
CA PRO A 28 5.34 -0.70 -16.93
C PRO A 28 4.82 -1.74 -15.91
N ALA A 29 5.70 -2.67 -15.55
CA ALA A 29 5.46 -3.55 -14.42
C ALA A 29 5.05 -2.75 -13.17
N ASN A 30 4.19 -3.35 -12.33
CA ASN A 30 3.71 -2.72 -11.12
C ASN A 30 4.90 -2.16 -10.31
N PRO A 31 4.94 -0.85 -10.00
CA PRO A 31 6.05 -0.24 -9.28
C PRO A 31 6.29 -0.82 -7.88
N ALA A 32 5.27 -1.44 -7.26
CA ALA A 32 5.44 -2.17 -6.00
C ALA A 32 6.05 -3.58 -6.18
N GLY A 33 6.13 -4.06 -7.42
CA GLY A 33 6.51 -5.44 -7.73
C GLY A 33 5.45 -6.45 -7.28
N LEU A 34 5.78 -7.73 -7.48
CA LEU A 34 5.14 -8.83 -6.75
C LEU A 34 6.00 -9.09 -5.52
N VAL A 35 5.45 -8.82 -4.34
CA VAL A 35 6.08 -9.18 -3.07
C VAL A 35 5.25 -10.31 -2.48
N GLU A 36 5.83 -11.51 -2.42
CA GLU A 36 5.24 -12.60 -1.65
C GLU A 36 5.54 -12.33 -0.17
N LEU A 37 4.46 -12.13 0.60
CA LEU A 37 4.53 -11.96 2.05
C LEU A 37 4.08 -13.25 2.70
N SER A 38 4.79 -13.68 3.74
CA SER A 38 4.32 -14.79 4.57
C SER A 38 3.13 -14.36 5.44
N ASP A 39 2.33 -15.32 5.92
CA ASP A 39 1.25 -15.02 6.87
C ASP A 39 1.76 -14.29 8.14
N ALA A 40 3.00 -14.57 8.54
CA ALA A 40 3.65 -13.90 9.65
C ALA A 40 3.94 -12.42 9.33
N ASP A 41 4.42 -12.12 8.12
CA ASP A 41 4.69 -10.74 7.67
C ASP A 41 3.39 -9.95 7.53
N LEU A 42 2.33 -10.57 7.02
CA LEU A 42 1.00 -9.96 6.92
C LEU A 42 0.43 -9.63 8.31
N ASN A 43 0.58 -10.53 9.29
CA ASN A 43 0.15 -10.29 10.67
C ASN A 43 0.96 -9.20 11.39
N ALA A 44 2.21 -8.98 10.99
CA ALA A 44 3.06 -7.95 11.57
C ALA A 44 2.71 -6.53 11.07
N VAL A 45 2.09 -6.42 9.89
CA VAL A 45 1.66 -5.14 9.33
C VAL A 45 0.30 -4.75 9.93
N ALA A 46 0.29 -3.69 10.74
CA ALA A 46 -0.93 -3.14 11.32
C ALA A 46 -1.12 -1.67 10.94
N GLY A 47 -2.24 -1.34 10.29
CA GLY A 47 -2.67 0.04 10.08
C GLY A 47 -3.25 0.64 11.36
N GLY A 48 -2.80 1.83 11.76
CA GLY A 48 -3.39 2.57 12.89
C GLY A 48 -2.99 2.06 14.28
N ALA A 49 -1.95 1.23 14.40
CA ALA A 49 -1.41 0.88 15.72
C ALA A 49 -0.86 2.15 16.39
N LYS A 50 -1.40 2.50 17.57
CA LYS A 50 -0.74 3.50 18.43
C LYS A 50 0.69 2.99 18.67
N PRO A 51 1.72 3.83 18.53
CA PRO A 51 3.07 3.40 18.89
C PRO A 51 2.98 2.80 20.28
N LYS A 52 3.46 1.56 20.46
CA LYS A 52 3.63 0.97 21.78
C LYS A 52 4.57 1.92 22.49
N SER A 53 4.02 2.87 23.22
CA SER A 53 4.78 3.72 24.11
C SER A 53 5.36 2.76 25.13
N THR A 54 6.60 2.33 24.92
CA THR A 54 7.44 1.74 25.95
C THR A 54 7.89 2.82 26.93
N SER A 55 7.06 3.86 27.16
CA SER A 55 7.18 4.67 28.36
C SER A 55 6.63 3.84 29.53
N PRO A 56 7.44 3.59 30.57
CA PRO A 56 7.06 2.76 31.71
C PRO A 56 5.98 3.41 32.61
N CYS A 57 5.39 4.54 32.19
CA CYS A 57 4.46 5.33 33.00
C CYS A 57 2.98 4.89 32.89
N CYS A 58 2.60 4.08 31.90
CA CYS A 58 1.19 3.76 31.68
C CYS A 58 0.91 2.25 31.71
N THR A 59 1.18 1.60 32.84
CA THR A 59 0.48 0.35 33.19
C THR A 59 -0.91 0.73 33.69
N HIS A 60 -1.93 0.59 32.84
CA HIS A 60 -3.30 0.57 33.34
C HIS A 60 -3.49 -0.71 34.17
N ALA A 61 -3.72 -0.51 35.47
CA ALA A 61 -4.22 -1.53 36.37
C ALA A 61 -5.56 -2.04 35.83
N THR A 62 -5.60 -3.30 35.40
CA THR A 62 -6.85 -4.02 35.16
C THR A 62 -7.42 -4.44 36.50
N LYS A 63 -8.64 -3.97 36.81
CA LYS A 63 -9.54 -4.61 37.78
C LYS A 63 -10.55 -5.44 37.01
#